data_AF-A0A497NLN7-F1
#
_entry.id   AF-A0A497NLN7-F1
#
_cell.length_a   1.000
_cell.length_b   1.000
_cell.length_c   1.000
_cell.angle_alpha   90.00
_cell.angle_beta   90.00
_cell.angle_gamma   90.00
#
_symmetry.space_group_name_H-M   'P 1'
#
loop_
_entity.id
_entity.type
_entity.pdbx_description
1 polymer ?
#
loop_
_entity_poly.entity_id
_entity_poly.type
_entity_poly.pdbx_seq_one_letter_code
_entity_poly.pdbx_strand_id
1 'polypeptide(L)'
;LSLVAQEQLAFWFRELSRGTVLEGAELAFEVEGAEVCCPACGYRGPVGLEDRPEYHISLPTLRCPRCGAVVKVLRGRDCVLKSMRILSAGKKCEGGA
;
A
#
# COMPACT_ATOMS: atom_id res chain seq x y z
N LEU A 1 0.21 7.27 0.24
CA LEU A 1 1.19 7.75 1.25
C LEU A 1 2.12 6.65 1.77
N SER A 2 2.01 5.39 1.31
CA SER A 2 2.91 4.31 1.74
C SER A 2 4.37 4.45 1.29
N LEU A 3 4.63 5.34 0.33
CA LEU A 3 5.95 5.56 -0.29
C LEU A 3 6.52 4.29 -0.98
N VAL A 4 5.65 3.34 -1.32
CA VAL A 4 6.01 2.12 -2.06
C VAL A 4 5.82 2.38 -3.55
N ALA A 5 6.90 2.23 -4.33
CA ALA A 5 6.82 2.19 -5.79
C ALA A 5 6.38 0.79 -6.24
N GLN A 6 5.26 0.70 -6.95
CA GLN A 6 4.66 -0.59 -7.34
C GLN A 6 5.56 -1.36 -8.31
N GLU A 7 6.19 -0.65 -9.23
CA GLU A 7 7.11 -1.20 -10.22
C GLU A 7 8.32 -1.84 -9.55
N GLN A 8 8.85 -1.20 -8.51
CA GLN A 8 9.95 -1.73 -7.72
C GLN A 8 9.51 -2.96 -6.92
N LEU A 9 8.32 -2.93 -6.31
CA LEU A 9 7.81 -4.08 -5.58
C LEU A 9 7.59 -5.29 -6.50
N ALA A 10 7.00 -5.07 -7.68
CA ALA A 10 6.79 -6.11 -8.68
C ALA A 10 8.12 -6.67 -9.20
N PHE A 11 9.11 -5.81 -9.43
CA PHE A 11 10.45 -6.24 -9.84
C PHE A 11 11.10 -7.15 -8.79
N TRP A 12 11.16 -6.71 -7.54
CA TRP A 12 11.79 -7.47 -6.45
C TRP A 12 11.02 -8.74 -6.12
N PHE A 13 9.69 -8.72 -6.13
CA PHE A 13 8.88 -9.91 -5.93
C PHE A 13 9.22 -10.98 -6.98
N ARG A 14 9.28 -10.60 -8.26
CA ARG A 14 9.65 -11.52 -9.34
C ARG A 14 11.06 -12.07 -9.14
N GLU A 15 12.04 -11.23 -8.85
CA GLU A 15 13.44 -11.65 -8.75
C GLU A 15 13.67 -12.58 -7.55
N LEU A 16 13.09 -12.24 -6.39
CA LEU A 16 13.20 -13.04 -5.16
C LEU A 16 12.37 -14.34 -5.20
N SER A 17 11.36 -14.41 -6.07
CA SER A 17 10.54 -15.61 -6.22
C SER A 17 11.17 -16.68 -7.10
N ARG A 18 12.20 -16.35 -7.90
CA ARG A 18 12.89 -17.32 -8.77
C ARG A 18 13.50 -18.46 -7.97
N GLY A 19 13.29 -19.69 -8.43
CA GLY A 19 13.77 -20.90 -7.76
C GLY A 19 12.99 -21.25 -6.49
N THR A 20 11.90 -20.55 -6.17
CA THR A 20 11.03 -20.83 -5.01
C THR A 20 9.67 -21.38 -5.46
N VAL A 21 8.84 -21.83 -4.51
CA VAL A 21 7.45 -22.22 -4.78
C VAL A 21 6.57 -21.06 -5.29
N LEU A 22 7.06 -19.82 -5.19
CA LEU A 22 6.38 -18.62 -5.67
C LEU A 22 6.78 -18.26 -7.11
N GLU A 23 7.68 -19.01 -7.74
CA GLU A 23 8.08 -18.74 -9.11
C GLU A 23 6.86 -18.77 -10.04
N GLY A 24 6.66 -17.68 -10.79
CA GLY A 24 5.50 -17.51 -11.66
C GLY A 24 4.19 -17.10 -10.95
N ALA A 25 4.22 -16.84 -9.63
CA ALA A 25 3.05 -16.31 -8.94
C ALA A 25 2.66 -14.91 -9.43
N GLU A 26 1.35 -14.65 -9.49
CA GLU A 26 0.80 -13.36 -9.88
C GLU A 26 0.72 -12.40 -8.67
N LEU A 27 1.23 -11.18 -8.84
CA LEU A 27 1.12 -10.11 -7.86
C LEU A 27 0.14 -9.05 -8.37
N ALA A 28 -0.98 -8.87 -7.66
CA ALA A 28 -1.99 -7.87 -7.96
C ALA A 28 -1.97 -6.74 -6.93
N PHE A 29 -2.18 -5.50 -7.39
CA PHE A 29 -2.17 -4.31 -6.56
C PHE A 29 -3.56 -3.68 -6.48
N GLU A 30 -3.96 -3.32 -5.26
CA GLU A 30 -5.09 -2.43 -5.03
C GLU A 30 -4.56 -1.15 -4.35
N VAL A 31 -4.94 0.02 -4.88
CA VAL A 31 -4.50 1.31 -4.34
C VAL A 31 -5.61 1.93 -3.52
N GLU A 32 -5.33 2.17 -2.24
CA GLU A 32 -6.21 2.97 -1.38
C GLU A 32 -5.75 4.44 -1.37
N GLY A 33 -6.67 5.35 -1.70
CA GLY A 33 -6.45 6.78 -1.62
C GLY A 33 -6.16 7.25 -0.20
N ALA A 34 -5.25 8.21 -0.04
CA ALA A 34 -4.94 8.76 1.27
C ALA A 34 -6.04 9.69 1.77
N GLU A 35 -6.42 9.54 3.04
CA GLU A 35 -7.40 10.38 3.71
C GLU A 35 -6.83 10.91 5.03
N VAL A 36 -7.09 12.18 5.33
CA VAL A 36 -6.64 12.86 6.55
C VAL A 36 -7.79 13.50 7.31
N CYS A 37 -7.59 13.71 8.60
CA CYS A 37 -8.48 14.46 9.49
C CYS A 37 -7.71 15.58 10.20
N CYS A 38 -8.26 16.79 10.18
CA CYS A 38 -7.74 17.93 10.92
C CYS A 38 -8.41 18.03 12.31
N PRO A 39 -7.67 17.87 13.41
CA PRO A 39 -8.24 17.99 14.75
C PRO A 39 -8.61 19.44 15.11
N ALA A 40 -8.06 20.44 14.42
CA ALA A 40 -8.28 21.86 14.74
C ALA A 40 -9.56 22.44 14.13
N CYS A 41 -9.94 22.01 12.91
CA CYS A 41 -11.08 22.58 12.20
C CYS A 41 -12.08 21.54 11.67
N GLY A 42 -11.87 20.25 11.97
CA GLY A 42 -12.77 19.16 11.56
C GLY A 42 -12.72 18.78 10.07
N TYR A 43 -11.75 19.31 9.30
CA TYR A 43 -11.59 18.90 7.89
C TYR A 43 -11.32 17.41 7.79
N ARG A 44 -12.06 16.71 6.92
CA ARG A 44 -11.80 15.31 6.55
C ARG A 44 -11.85 15.20 5.03
N GLY A 45 -10.83 14.60 4.45
CA GLY A 45 -10.72 14.52 2.99
C GLY A 45 -9.35 14.09 2.49
N PRO A 46 -9.12 14.19 1.16
CA PRO A 46 -7.85 13.83 0.56
C PRO A 46 -6.71 14.72 1.04
N VAL A 47 -5.49 14.22 0.90
CA VAL A 47 -4.29 15.02 1.15
C VAL A 47 -4.13 16.03 0.01
N GLY A 48 -4.08 17.32 0.34
CA GLY A 48 -3.58 18.35 -0.58
C GLY A 48 -2.07 18.25 -0.70
N LEU A 49 -1.58 17.32 -1.53
CA LEU A 49 -0.17 17.26 -1.90
C LEU A 49 0.05 18.24 -3.04
N GLU A 50 0.38 19.48 -2.70
CA GLU A 50 1.01 20.39 -3.65
C GLU A 50 2.44 19.89 -3.91
N ASP A 51 2.89 19.80 -5.15
CA ASP A 51 4.26 19.37 -5.43
C ASP A 51 5.23 20.50 -5.05
N ARG A 52 5.72 20.46 -3.80
CA ARG A 52 6.64 21.47 -3.25
C ARG A 52 8.03 20.86 -3.08
N PRO A 53 9.10 21.54 -3.56
CA PRO A 53 10.48 21.08 -3.42
C PRO A 53 10.90 20.74 -1.98
N GLU A 54 10.28 21.41 -1.00
CA GLU A 54 10.50 21.24 0.45
C GLU A 54 10.23 19.80 0.92
N TYR A 55 9.33 19.07 0.24
CA TYR A 55 8.98 17.69 0.55
C TYR A 55 10.07 16.68 0.18
N HIS A 56 11.11 17.09 -0.56
CA HIS A 56 12.27 16.25 -0.89
C HIS A 56 13.46 16.44 0.06
N ILE A 57 13.41 17.44 0.96
CA ILE A 57 14.52 17.81 1.84
C ILE A 57 14.23 17.44 3.30
N SER A 58 12.97 17.37 3.70
CA SER A 58 12.55 17.05 5.07
C SER A 58 11.29 16.20 5.10
N LEU A 59 11.06 15.46 6.20
CA LEU A 59 9.84 14.69 6.38
C LEU A 59 8.60 15.61 6.22
N PRO A 60 7.76 15.39 5.19
CA PRO A 60 6.65 16.28 4.90
C PRO A 60 5.66 16.26 6.06
N THR A 61 5.50 17.38 6.73
CA THR A 61 4.41 17.55 7.69
C THR A 61 3.14 17.87 6.91
N LEU A 62 2.20 16.92 6.87
CA LEU A 62 0.91 17.14 6.20
C LEU A 62 0.12 18.21 6.94
N ARG A 63 -0.27 19.27 6.23
CA ARG A 63 -1.04 20.40 6.77
C ARG A 63 -2.45 20.42 6.23
N CYS A 64 -3.37 20.92 7.04
CA CYS A 64 -4.76 21.07 6.67
C CYS A 64 -4.90 22.15 5.60
N PRO A 65 -5.58 21.88 4.47
CA PRO A 65 -5.77 22.88 3.41
C PRO A 65 -6.70 24.03 3.83
N ARG A 66 -7.47 23.86 4.93
CA ARG A 66 -8.40 24.89 5.42
C ARG A 66 -7.80 25.83 6.47
N CYS A 67 -6.98 25.32 7.38
CA CYS A 67 -6.48 26.09 8.52
C CYS A 67 -4.97 25.98 8.77
N GLY A 68 -4.25 25.21 7.97
CA GLY A 68 -2.78 25.05 8.09
C GLY A 68 -2.29 24.20 9.26
N ALA A 69 -3.17 23.74 10.16
CA ALA A 69 -2.80 22.87 11.28
C ALA A 69 -2.33 21.48 10.81
N VAL A 70 -1.57 20.78 11.66
CA VAL A 70 -1.13 19.39 11.38
C VAL A 70 -2.33 18.46 11.33
N VAL A 71 -2.40 17.62 10.30
CA VAL A 71 -3.47 16.62 10.15
C VAL A 71 -3.02 15.23 10.61
N LYS A 72 -4.00 14.41 11.00
CA LYS A 72 -3.82 12.97 11.24
C LYS A 72 -4.15 12.19 9.97
N VAL A 73 -3.31 11.24 9.60
CA VAL A 73 -3.61 10.30 8.50
C VAL A 73 -4.58 9.24 9.01
N LEU A 74 -5.69 9.05 8.29
CA LEU A 74 -6.67 8.01 8.56
C LEU A 74 -6.38 6.74 7.75
N ARG A 75 -6.00 6.89 6.48
CA ARG A 75 -5.79 5.78 5.53
C ARG A 75 -4.75 6.08 4.44
N GLY A 76 -4.30 5.05 3.73
CA GLY A 76 -3.36 5.16 2.60
C GLY A 76 -1.88 5.32 2.97
N ARG A 77 -1.51 5.20 4.25
CA ARG A 77 -0.11 5.18 4.72
C ARG A 77 0.50 3.77 4.76
N ASP A 78 -0.32 2.74 4.72
CA ASP A 78 0.11 1.36 4.89
C ASP A 78 0.15 0.63 3.54
N CYS A 79 0.94 -0.44 3.48
CA CYS A 79 0.96 -1.41 2.39
C CYS A 79 0.80 -2.80 3.02
N VAL A 80 -0.28 -3.50 2.69
CA VAL A 80 -0.65 -4.75 3.38
C VAL A 80 -0.95 -5.85 2.37
N LEU A 81 -0.60 -7.09 2.71
CA LEU A 81 -1.03 -8.26 1.95
C LEU A 81 -2.51 -8.52 2.26
N LYS A 82 -3.38 -8.17 1.31
CA LYS A 82 -4.84 -8.29 1.49
C LYS A 82 -5.34 -9.74 1.40
N SER A 83 -4.79 -10.50 0.46
CA SER A 83 -5.15 -11.90 0.25
C SER A 83 -4.03 -12.65 -0.46
N MET A 84 -4.06 -13.97 -0.33
CA MET A 84 -3.15 -14.88 -1.03
C MET A 84 -3.94 -16.12 -1.43
N ARG A 85 -3.80 -16.54 -2.69
CA ARG A 85 -4.43 -17.76 -3.20
C ARG A 85 -3.34 -18.79 -3.49
N ILE A 86 -3.45 -19.96 -2.86
CA ILE A 86 -2.53 -21.08 -3.09
C ILE A 86 -3.29 -22.13 -3.89
N LEU A 87 -2.72 -22.54 -5.02
CA LEU A 87 -3.27 -23.62 -5.85
C LEU A 87 -2.61 -24.93 -5.43
N SER A 88 -3.32 -25.76 -4.67
CA SER A 88 -2.88 -27.12 -4.39
C SER A 88 -3.39 -28.07 -5.48
N ALA A 89 -2.50 -28.87 -6.06
CA ALA A 89 -2.93 -30.06 -6.80
C ALA A 89 -3.57 -31.04 -5.79
N GLY A 90 -4.89 -31.11 -5.77
CA GLY A 90 -5.59 -32.06 -4.91
C GLY A 90 -5.13 -33.48 -5.24
N LYS A 91 -4.48 -34.15 -4.29
CA LYS A 91 -4.49 -35.62 -4.29
C LYS A 91 -5.96 -36.01 -4.12
N LYS A 92 -6.54 -36.69 -5.12
CA LYS A 92 -7.75 -37.49 -4.87
C LYS A 92 -7.38 -38.46 -3.74
N CYS A 93 -7.98 -38.29 -2.57
CA CYS A 93 -8.05 -39.38 -1.61
C CYS A 93 -8.97 -40.43 -2.24
N GLU A 94 -8.37 -41.43 -2.88
CA GLU A 94 -9.07 -42.68 -3.19
C GLU A 94 -9.35 -43.36 -1.84
N GLY A 95 -10.60 -43.23 -1.39
CA GLY A 95 -11.12 -44.05 -0.31
C GLY A 95 -11.17 -45.49 -0.79
N GLY A 96 -10.20 -46.28 -0.36
CA GLY A 96 -10.17 -47.73 -0.52
C GLY A 96 -10.74 -48.42 0.71
N ALA A 97 -11.61 -49.40 0.42
CA ALA A 97 -12.28 -50.40 1.27
C ALA A 97 -13.48 -49.91 2.10
#